data_AF-A0A7J7JE40-F1
#
_entry.id   AF-A0A7J7JE40-F1
#
_cell.length_a   1.000
_cell.length_b   1.000
_cell.length_c   1.000
_cell.angle_alpha   90.00
_cell.angle_beta   90.00
_cell.angle_gamma   90.00
#
_symmetry.space_group_name_H-M   'P 1'
#
loop_
_entity.id
_entity.type
_entity.pdbx_description
1 polymer ?
#
loop_
_entity_poly.entity_id
_entity_poly.type
_entity_poly.pdbx_seq_one_letter_code
_entity_poly.pdbx_strand_id
1 'polypeptide(L)'
;MRNSKDVSVSFYFHMSKLLNNMIPDHEIGTMFNQMTLEEFVAGPLWSKEQPFGSYFDFIEYMWSLRTKSNVLIVFFEEIKLNAFPTIQKINEFMGTNRGDELIHEIAAAIDSLAYRQNEGRKS
;
A
#
# COMPACT_ATOMS: atom_id res chain seq x y z
N MET A 1 -1.62 0.59 6.64
CA MET A 1 -2.74 -0.17 6.07
C MET A 1 -3.37 0.62 4.93
N ARG A 2 -4.18 -0.02 4.08
CA ARG A 2 -4.84 0.57 2.90
C ARG A 2 -6.11 -0.23 2.61
N ASN A 3 -7.11 0.39 2.01
CA ASN A 3 -8.32 -0.29 1.54
C ASN A 3 -7.97 -1.53 0.69
N SER A 4 -8.54 -2.69 1.03
CA SER A 4 -8.24 -3.97 0.37
C SER A 4 -8.57 -3.97 -1.12
N LYS A 5 -9.59 -3.21 -1.55
CA LYS A 5 -9.94 -3.03 -2.97
C LYS A 5 -8.84 -2.30 -3.73
N ASP A 6 -8.29 -1.25 -3.12
CA ASP A 6 -7.21 -0.48 -3.75
C ASP A 6 -5.88 -1.22 -3.71
N VAL A 7 -5.66 -2.05 -2.68
CA VAL A 7 -4.51 -2.97 -2.59
C VAL A 7 -4.59 -4.01 -3.70
N SER A 8 -5.75 -4.62 -3.94
CA SER A 8 -5.88 -5.68 -4.94
C SER A 8 -5.58 -5.19 -6.35
N VAL A 9 -6.17 -4.05 -6.73
CA VAL A 9 -5.93 -3.41 -8.03
C VAL A 9 -4.45 -2.99 -8.16
N SER A 10 -3.87 -2.39 -7.12
CA SER A 10 -2.47 -1.96 -7.15
C SER A 10 -1.49 -3.14 -7.27
N PHE A 11 -1.78 -4.24 -6.58
CA PHE A 11 -0.97 -5.45 -6.62
C PHE A 11 -1.05 -6.11 -7.99
N TYR A 12 -2.24 -6.21 -8.58
CA TYR A 12 -2.43 -6.69 -9.95
C TYR A 12 -1.50 -5.96 -10.93
N PHE A 13 -1.62 -4.63 -11.03
CA PHE A 13 -0.79 -3.86 -11.97
C PHE A 13 0.71 -3.98 -11.70
N HIS A 14 1.11 -4.12 -10.44
CA HIS A 14 2.50 -4.34 -10.08
C HIS A 14 3.00 -5.71 -10.55
N MET A 15 2.24 -6.77 -10.30
CA MET A 15 2.55 -8.13 -10.74
C MET A 15 2.53 -8.25 -12.26
N SER A 16 1.55 -7.66 -12.95
CA SER A 16 1.50 -7.64 -14.41
C SER A 16 2.77 -7.02 -15.00
N LYS A 17 3.26 -5.90 -14.45
CA LYS A 17 4.50 -5.29 -14.91
C LYS A 17 5.73 -6.14 -14.65
N LEU A 18 5.81 -6.81 -13.49
CA LEU A 18 6.93 -7.68 -13.16
C LEU A 18 6.97 -8.94 -14.02
N LEU A 19 5.80 -9.47 -14.37
CA LEU A 19 5.64 -10.73 -15.09
C LEU A 19 5.45 -10.55 -16.61
N ASN A 20 5.37 -9.31 -17.11
CA ASN A 20 5.13 -8.98 -18.53
C ASN A 20 6.09 -9.70 -19.51
N ASN A 21 7.31 -10.00 -19.07
CA ASN A 21 8.31 -10.72 -19.88
C ASN A 21 8.39 -12.23 -19.59
N MET A 22 7.60 -12.73 -18.63
CA MET A 22 7.61 -14.12 -18.17
C MET A 22 6.32 -14.87 -18.53
N ILE A 23 5.20 -14.16 -18.60
CA ILE A 23 3.87 -14.71 -18.87
C ILE A 23 3.17 -13.75 -19.85
N PRO A 24 2.51 -14.25 -20.90
CA PRO A 24 1.73 -13.40 -21.81
C PRO A 24 0.68 -12.56 -21.06
N ASP A 25 0.55 -11.27 -21.42
CA ASP A 25 -0.39 -10.33 -20.80
C ASP A 25 -1.84 -10.85 -20.70
N HIS A 26 -2.28 -11.63 -21.68
CA HIS A 26 -3.62 -12.20 -21.69
C HIS A 26 -3.83 -13.29 -20.63
N GLU A 27 -2.79 -14.03 -20.24
CA GLU A 27 -2.87 -15.04 -19.18
C GLU A 27 -2.90 -14.38 -17.80
N ILE A 28 -2.09 -13.32 -17.60
CA ILE A 28 -2.13 -12.50 -16.39
C ILE A 28 -3.49 -11.79 -16.28
N GLY A 29 -3.96 -11.18 -17.36
CA GLY A 29 -5.27 -10.54 -17.42
C GLY A 29 -6.41 -11.52 -17.15
N THR A 30 -6.33 -12.75 -17.65
CA THR A 30 -7.37 -13.77 -17.41
C THR A 30 -7.38 -14.25 -15.96
N MET A 31 -6.21 -14.48 -15.35
CA MET A 31 -6.11 -14.86 -13.94
C MET A 31 -6.71 -13.82 -12.98
N PHE A 32 -6.62 -12.53 -13.31
CA PHE A 32 -7.08 -11.45 -12.42
C PHE A 32 -8.45 -10.87 -12.80
N ASN A 33 -8.83 -10.81 -14.09
CA ASN A 33 -10.16 -10.35 -14.51
C ASN A 33 -11.28 -11.31 -14.08
N GLN A 34 -10.94 -12.57 -13.85
CA GLN A 34 -11.87 -13.59 -13.34
C GLN A 34 -11.87 -13.64 -11.81
N MET A 35 -10.94 -12.94 -11.14
CA MET A 35 -10.77 -12.98 -9.70
C MET A 35 -11.60 -11.87 -9.03
N THR A 36 -12.63 -12.27 -8.30
CA THR A 36 -13.38 -11.40 -7.40
C THR A 36 -12.46 -10.87 -6.28
N LEU A 37 -12.89 -9.82 -5.57
CA LEU A 37 -12.17 -9.34 -4.38
C LEU A 37 -12.01 -10.45 -3.32
N GLU A 38 -13.02 -11.29 -3.17
CA GLU A 38 -13.01 -12.42 -2.24
C GLU A 38 -12.00 -13.49 -2.68
N GLU A 39 -11.93 -13.82 -3.97
CA GLU A 39 -10.91 -14.72 -4.51
C GLU A 39 -9.51 -14.09 -4.51
N PHE A 40 -9.39 -12.76 -4.59
CA PHE A 40 -8.09 -12.11 -4.41
C PHE A 40 -7.59 -12.28 -2.98
N VAL A 41 -8.46 -12.09 -1.99
CA VAL A 41 -8.04 -12.15 -0.59
C VAL A 41 -7.97 -13.58 -0.05
N ALA A 42 -8.80 -14.50 -0.55
CA ALA A 42 -8.85 -15.91 -0.12
C ALA A 42 -8.10 -16.87 -1.07
N GLY A 43 -7.73 -16.41 -2.26
CA GLY A 43 -7.21 -17.26 -3.32
C GLY A 43 -5.69 -17.44 -3.31
N PRO A 44 -5.15 -18.12 -4.34
CA PRO A 44 -3.84 -18.75 -4.34
C PRO A 44 -2.64 -17.79 -4.34
N LEU A 45 -2.85 -16.46 -4.30
CA LEU A 45 -1.79 -15.47 -4.15
C LEU A 45 -1.63 -14.97 -2.71
N TRP A 46 -2.69 -15.12 -1.91
CA TRP A 46 -2.79 -14.61 -0.54
C TRP A 46 -3.33 -15.68 0.42
N SER A 47 -3.22 -16.96 0.09
CA SER A 47 -3.57 -18.00 1.06
C SER A 47 -2.47 -18.14 2.11
N LYS A 48 -2.79 -18.74 3.25
CA LYS A 48 -1.84 -18.99 4.34
C LYS A 48 -0.61 -19.82 3.91
N GLU A 49 -0.72 -20.54 2.81
CA GLU A 49 0.30 -21.44 2.26
C GLU A 49 1.24 -20.73 1.26
N GLN A 50 0.99 -19.45 0.97
CA GLN A 50 1.70 -18.66 -0.04
C GLN A 50 2.75 -17.75 0.61
N PRO A 51 3.77 -17.30 -0.15
CA PRO A 51 4.90 -16.55 0.40
C PRO A 51 4.52 -15.24 1.10
N PHE A 52 3.35 -14.66 0.78
CA PHE A 52 2.86 -13.41 1.37
C PHE A 52 1.79 -13.61 2.46
N GLY A 53 1.27 -14.83 2.61
CA GLY A 53 0.23 -15.17 3.58
C GLY A 53 -1.14 -14.50 3.32
N SER A 54 -2.08 -14.73 4.25
CA SER A 54 -3.41 -14.12 4.26
C SER A 54 -3.35 -12.63 4.56
N TYR A 55 -3.93 -11.84 3.65
CA TYR A 55 -4.03 -10.40 3.81
C TYR A 55 -4.82 -10.04 5.07
N PHE A 56 -5.96 -10.68 5.34
CA PHE A 56 -6.74 -10.39 6.55
C PHE A 56 -6.04 -10.86 7.81
N ASP A 57 -5.37 -12.02 7.81
CA ASP A 57 -4.58 -12.48 8.96
C ASP A 57 -3.46 -11.47 9.27
N PHE A 58 -2.79 -10.93 8.25
CA PHE A 58 -1.79 -9.89 8.41
C PHE A 58 -2.39 -8.60 9.01
N ILE A 59 -3.54 -8.15 8.50
CA ILE A 59 -4.22 -6.96 9.02
C ILE A 59 -4.64 -7.16 10.47
N GLU A 60 -5.24 -8.29 10.82
CA GLU A 60 -5.65 -8.64 12.18
C GLU A 60 -4.44 -8.71 13.12
N TYR A 61 -3.38 -9.38 12.70
CA TYR A 61 -2.13 -9.45 13.45
C TYR A 61 -1.56 -8.06 13.74
N MET A 62 -1.40 -7.23 12.71
CA MET A 62 -0.91 -5.86 12.88
C MET A 62 -1.84 -5.04 13.76
N TRP A 63 -3.17 -5.19 13.62
CA TRP A 63 -4.16 -4.49 14.44
C TRP A 63 -4.13 -4.91 15.91
N SER A 64 -3.81 -6.17 16.19
CA SER A 64 -3.61 -6.67 17.56
C SER A 64 -2.43 -5.99 18.26
N LEU A 65 -1.45 -5.52 17.48
CA LEU A 65 -0.25 -4.84 17.99
C LEU A 65 -0.40 -3.32 18.09
N ARG A 66 -1.55 -2.74 17.71
CA ARG A 66 -1.74 -1.27 17.64
C ARG A 66 -1.51 -0.51 18.95
N THR A 67 -1.57 -1.19 20.10
CA THR A 67 -1.35 -0.59 21.42
C THR A 67 0.08 -0.78 21.92
N LYS A 68 0.95 -1.47 21.17
CA LYS A 68 2.35 -1.66 21.52
C LYS A 68 3.11 -0.37 21.22
N SER A 69 3.92 0.08 22.19
CA SER A 69 4.67 1.34 22.09
C SER A 69 5.69 1.38 20.94
N ASN A 70 6.10 0.21 20.44
CA ASN A 70 7.05 0.06 19.34
C ASN A 70 6.38 -0.25 17.99
N VAL A 71 5.07 -0.04 17.86
CA VAL A 71 4.34 -0.23 16.60
C VAL A 71 3.51 1.02 16.30
N LEU A 72 3.74 1.62 15.12
CA LEU A 72 2.91 2.68 14.58
C LEU A 72 2.16 2.16 13.36
N ILE A 73 0.83 2.25 13.40
CA ILE A 73 -0.04 1.97 12.25
C ILE A 73 -0.41 3.29 11.59
N VAL A 74 -0.11 3.42 10.30
CA VAL A 74 -0.51 4.54 9.46
C VAL A 74 -1.40 4.06 8.31
N PHE A 75 -2.33 4.88 7.85
CA PHE A 75 -3.18 4.55 6.71
C PHE A 75 -2.75 5.31 5.45
N PHE A 76 -2.74 4.61 4.32
CA PHE A 76 -2.36 5.19 3.03
C PHE A 76 -3.29 6.35 2.64
N GLU A 77 -4.57 6.22 2.99
CA GLU A 77 -5.62 7.21 2.73
C GLU A 77 -5.37 8.50 3.52
N GLU A 78 -4.88 8.41 4.76
CA GLU A 78 -4.51 9.59 5.56
C GLU A 78 -3.35 10.35 4.90
N ILE A 79 -2.33 9.62 4.43
CA ILE A 79 -1.18 10.21 3.73
C ILE A 79 -1.64 10.90 2.43
N LYS A 80 -2.55 10.27 1.68
CA LYS A 80 -3.10 10.83 0.44
C LYS A 80 -3.97 12.07 0.65
N LEU A 81 -4.67 12.15 1.78
CA LEU A 81 -5.52 13.28 2.12
C LEU A 81 -4.68 14.47 2.60
N ASN A 82 -3.74 14.22 3.52
CA ASN A 82 -2.79 15.20 4.01
C ASN A 82 -1.59 14.46 4.64
N ALA A 83 -0.44 14.53 3.98
CA ALA A 83 0.75 13.83 4.44
C ALA A 83 1.32 14.42 5.74
N PHE A 84 1.17 15.73 5.98
CA PHE A 84 1.84 16.44 7.08
C PHE A 84 1.54 15.83 8.47
N PRO A 85 0.27 15.65 8.89
CA PRO A 85 -0.03 15.04 10.20
C PRO A 85 0.52 13.63 10.34
N THR A 86 0.56 12.85 9.26
CA THR A 86 1.07 11.47 9.30
C THR A 86 2.59 11.46 9.46
N ILE A 87 3.31 12.35 8.76
CA ILE A 87 4.76 12.49 8.90
C ILE A 87 5.11 13.01 10.30
N GLN A 88 4.33 13.94 10.84
CA GLN A 88 4.50 14.41 12.21
C GLN A 88 4.37 13.27 13.23
N LYS A 89 3.33 12.43 13.12
CA LYS A 89 3.18 11.21 13.94
C LYS A 89 4.39 10.28 13.80
N ILE A 90 4.93 10.11 12.60
CA ILE A 90 6.13 9.28 12.37
C ILE A 90 7.37 9.90 13.03
N ASN A 91 7.57 11.22 12.93
CA ASN A 91 8.68 11.94 13.57
C ASN A 91 8.65 11.79 15.09
N GLU A 92 7.47 11.92 15.70
CA GLU A 92 7.25 11.71 17.13
C GLU A 92 7.52 10.26 17.52
N PHE A 93 6.97 9.29 16.78
CA PHE A 93 7.16 7.87 17.04
C PHE A 93 8.62 7.42 16.92
N MET A 94 9.36 7.94 15.94
CA MET A 94 10.78 7.64 15.75
C MET A 94 11.70 8.40 16.71
N GLY A 95 11.18 9.41 17.43
CA GLY A 95 11.97 10.25 18.32
C GLY A 95 13.03 11.10 17.61
N THR A 96 12.81 11.44 16.32
CA THR A 96 13.82 12.12 15.50
C THR A 96 13.91 13.63 15.75
N ASN A 97 12.96 14.22 16.49
CA ASN A 97 12.94 15.64 16.89
C ASN A 97 13.15 16.62 15.71
N ARG A 98 12.64 16.29 14.53
CA ARG A 98 12.70 17.19 13.36
C ARG A 98 11.70 18.32 13.53
N GLY A 99 12.08 19.53 13.11
CA GLY A 99 11.22 20.71 13.13
C GLY A 99 10.21 20.71 12.00
N ASP A 100 9.16 21.51 12.17
CA ASP A 100 8.01 21.57 11.27
C ASP A 100 8.39 21.94 9.84
N GLU A 101 9.40 22.80 9.63
CA GLU A 101 9.87 23.20 8.30
C GLU A 101 10.25 21.98 7.44
N LEU A 102 11.09 21.09 7.97
CA LEU A 102 11.48 19.86 7.28
C LEU A 102 10.29 18.92 7.05
N ILE A 103 9.35 18.85 7.99
CA ILE A 103 8.14 18.03 7.85
C ILE A 103 7.27 18.55 6.71
N HIS A 104 7.13 19.89 6.58
CA HIS A 104 6.42 20.53 5.48
C HIS A 104 7.09 20.25 4.13
N GLU A 105 8.42 20.32 4.07
CA GLU A 105 9.18 19.99 2.85
C GLU A 105 8.94 18.55 2.40
N ILE A 106 8.97 17.59 3.34
CA ILE A 106 8.71 16.17 3.04
C ILE A 106 7.26 15.97 2.57
N ALA A 107 6.28 16.61 3.24
CA ALA A 107 4.88 16.53 2.85
C ALA A 107 4.67 17.05 1.42
N ALA A 108 5.22 18.23 1.10
CA ALA A 108 5.15 18.82 -0.23
C ALA A 108 5.82 17.93 -1.30
N ALA A 109 6.94 17.29 -0.96
CA ALA A 109 7.61 16.36 -1.86
C ALA A 109 6.71 15.13 -2.17
N ILE A 110 6.04 14.57 -1.17
CA ILE A 110 5.09 13.45 -1.35
C ILE A 110 3.91 13.85 -2.24
N ASP A 111 3.35 15.04 -2.05
CA ASP A 111 2.25 15.55 -2.88
C ASP A 111 2.71 15.75 -4.33
N SER A 112 3.93 16.25 -4.54
CA SER A 112 4.51 16.40 -5.88
C SER A 112 4.72 15.04 -6.58
N LEU A 113 5.07 13.98 -5.84
CA LEU A 113 5.20 12.62 -6.36
C LEU A 113 3.84 12.05 -6.74
N ALA A 114 2.82 12.27 -5.91
CA ALA A 114 1.45 11.88 -6.21
C ALA A 114 0.94 12.57 -7.49
N TYR A 115 1.27 13.85 -7.68
CA TYR A 115 0.95 14.60 -8.89
C TYR A 115 1.63 14.01 -10.14
N ARG A 116 2.95 13.77 -10.10
CA ARG A 116 3.71 13.19 -11.24
C ARG A 116 3.21 11.82 -11.67
N GLN A 117 2.77 10.98 -10.72
CA GLN A 117 2.17 9.68 -11.04
C GLN A 117 0.81 9.79 -11.77
N ASN A 118 0.11 10.91 -11.61
CA ASN A 118 -1.19 11.13 -12.27
C ASN A 118 -1.03 11.69 -13.69
N GLU A 119 0.03 12.46 -13.97
CA GLU A 119 0.31 12.94 -15.34
C GLU A 119 0.79 11.81 -16.26
N GLY A 120 1.66 10.92 -15.77
CA GLY A 120 2.12 9.76 -16.55
C GLY A 120 1.06 8.68 -16.83
N ARG A 121 -0.17 8.85 -16.30
CA ARG A 121 -1.33 7.98 -16.56
C ARG A 121 -2.26 8.53 -17.65
N LYS A 122 -2.06 9.77 -18.11
CA LYS A 122 -2.78 10.38 -19.23
C LYS A 122 -2.00 10.12 -20.53
N SER A 123 -1.99 8.87 -21.00
CA SER A 123 -1.49 8.50 -22.33
C SER A 123 -2.27 7.32 -22.86
#